data_AF-A0A1B9APV3-F1
#
_entry.id   AF-A0A1B9APV3-F1
#
_cell.length_a   1.000
_cell.length_b   1.000
_cell.length_c   1.000
_cell.angle_alpha   90.00
_cell.angle_beta   90.00
_cell.angle_gamma   90.00
#
_symmetry.space_group_name_H-M   'P 1'
#
loop_
_entity.id
_entity.type
_entity.pdbx_description
1 polymer ?
#
loop_
_entity_poly.entity_id
_entity_poly.type
_entity_poly.pdbx_seq_one_letter_code
_entity_poly.pdbx_strand_id
1 'polypeptide(L)'
;MKMSKGVLALFFSIVLIAGCQSSGDSAADTSKQKGKGEDFVIEKPASAIGEAKLPTTSPEEYIQQDKGDLYQKYIEGKEFSEDKAAYEQATKEAIDAYINEVSKKKTKKWDEIKWAESITSALRASYKDVAEEIENYEVVYEELRLPDGRLLQDISMDEVTQESNKKVNVVLVIDSSGSMKAQVGGEAKMALAKKSIEDLAKELPENVKVSLIAFGHEGTGSDEDKQKSCSAVETMYPLKPYEAGEFAASLKNFNAMGWTPLASSIALANEQLAKEKDENTENFIYVVSDGIETCDGDPVAAAKKAVEDNTNVKINIIGFDVDSEADKQLKLVAEAGGGEYSSVKTKQQLAEIKDVWKEAVSINTWRWWAIHRFADNVWTTLDHQNAVNALKSKYFTLFKNEDERIRAARERLEEEGLIDPMLQNTITQVLNDRNDKIQTFMGDLSTKKKDEITAVSDELSDKLDAIEKQVGL
;
A
#
# COMPACT_ATOMS: atom_id res chain seq x y z
N MET A 1 -16.63 -55.87 36.02
CA MET A 1 -17.26 -54.54 36.05
C MET A 1 -16.85 -53.77 34.80
N LYS A 2 -17.84 -53.41 33.97
CA LYS A 2 -17.96 -52.32 32.96
C LYS A 2 -16.67 -51.74 32.32
N MET A 3 -16.48 -51.89 30.98
CA MET A 3 -16.85 -50.93 29.90
C MET A 3 -16.00 -49.64 29.92
N SER A 4 -15.60 -48.97 28.84
CA SER A 4 -15.71 -49.07 27.37
C SER A 4 -15.15 -47.74 26.82
N LYS A 5 -14.70 -47.73 25.56
CA LYS A 5 -14.62 -46.63 24.55
C LYS A 5 -13.22 -46.61 23.92
N GLY A 6 -13.01 -46.73 22.62
CA GLY A 6 -13.88 -46.82 21.45
C GLY A 6 -13.00 -46.48 20.24
N VAL A 7 -12.85 -47.39 19.28
CA VAL A 7 -12.12 -47.16 18.02
C VAL A 7 -12.97 -47.70 16.87
N LEU A 8 -13.44 -46.78 16.04
CA LEU A 8 -14.15 -46.93 14.75
C LEU A 8 -13.91 -45.56 14.08
N ALA A 9 -13.55 -45.33 12.83
CA ALA A 9 -13.41 -46.06 11.57
C ALA A 9 -12.28 -45.32 10.78
N LEU A 10 -11.87 -45.57 9.54
CA LEU A 10 -12.60 -45.95 8.34
C LEU A 10 -11.59 -46.22 7.20
N PHE A 11 -11.91 -47.24 6.41
CA PHE A 11 -11.45 -47.64 5.08
C PHE A 11 -10.69 -46.62 4.20
N PHE A 12 -9.56 -47.04 3.65
CA PHE A 12 -9.04 -46.54 2.37
C PHE A 12 -8.91 -47.71 1.39
N SER A 13 -9.83 -47.76 0.42
CA SER A 13 -9.83 -48.74 -0.66
C SER A 13 -8.85 -48.32 -1.77
N ILE A 14 -7.99 -49.26 -2.11
CA ILE A 14 -7.08 -49.26 -3.26
C ILE A 14 -7.91 -49.51 -4.53
N VAL A 15 -7.76 -48.67 -5.56
CA VAL A 15 -8.13 -49.00 -6.95
C VAL A 15 -6.85 -48.98 -7.79
N LEU A 16 -6.42 -50.19 -8.17
CA LEU A 16 -5.51 -50.50 -9.26
C LEU A 16 -6.32 -50.50 -10.56
N ILE A 17 -5.85 -49.78 -11.59
CA ILE A 17 -6.05 -50.18 -12.98
C ILE A 17 -4.73 -49.99 -13.74
N ALA A 18 -4.42 -51.04 -14.49
CA ALA A 18 -3.18 -51.34 -15.18
C ALA A 18 -3.06 -50.69 -16.57
N GLY A 19 -1.81 -50.72 -17.07
CA GLY A 19 -1.47 -50.81 -18.50
C GLY A 19 -0.76 -49.56 -19.03
N CYS A 20 0.38 -49.62 -19.73
CA CYS A 20 1.25 -50.71 -20.16
C CYS A 20 2.64 -50.07 -20.40
N GLN A 21 3.71 -50.72 -19.93
CA GLN A 21 5.07 -50.43 -20.40
C GLN A 21 5.33 -51.24 -21.68
N SER A 22 5.91 -50.60 -22.70
CA SER A 22 6.82 -51.27 -23.63
C SER A 22 8.07 -50.41 -23.80
N SER A 23 9.16 -50.97 -23.32
CA SER A 23 10.56 -50.51 -23.34
C SER A 23 11.18 -50.44 -24.73
N GLY A 24 12.17 -49.55 -24.91
CA GLY A 24 13.17 -49.67 -25.98
C GLY A 24 13.96 -48.39 -26.22
N ASP A 25 15.21 -48.36 -25.74
CA ASP A 25 16.22 -47.30 -25.87
C ASP A 25 16.56 -46.90 -27.32
N SER A 26 16.90 -45.61 -27.53
CA SER A 26 18.23 -45.17 -28.01
C SER A 26 18.22 -43.70 -28.45
N ALA A 27 19.23 -42.95 -27.99
CA ALA A 27 19.59 -41.63 -28.49
C ALA A 27 20.41 -41.75 -29.79
N ALA A 28 20.13 -40.88 -30.78
CA ALA A 28 21.08 -40.11 -31.60
C ALA A 28 20.51 -39.73 -32.99
N ASP A 29 20.35 -38.41 -33.16
CA ASP A 29 20.79 -37.57 -34.29
C ASP A 29 20.20 -37.68 -35.73
N THR A 30 19.98 -36.48 -36.28
CA THR A 30 19.76 -36.06 -37.68
C THR A 30 18.53 -36.56 -38.48
N SER A 31 17.61 -35.64 -38.79
CA SER A 31 17.53 -35.00 -40.13
C SER A 31 16.19 -34.28 -40.34
N LYS A 32 16.27 -33.11 -40.98
CA LYS A 32 15.14 -32.35 -41.52
C LYS A 32 14.37 -33.17 -42.54
N GLN A 33 13.04 -33.25 -42.43
CA GLN A 33 12.16 -33.31 -43.59
C GLN A 33 10.85 -32.55 -43.36
N LYS A 34 10.59 -31.63 -44.29
CA LYS A 34 9.33 -30.93 -44.54
C LYS A 34 8.21 -31.93 -44.80
N GLY A 35 7.10 -31.82 -44.06
CA GLY A 35 5.82 -32.45 -44.37
C GLY A 35 4.75 -31.38 -44.56
N LYS A 36 4.12 -31.39 -45.74
CA LYS A 36 3.00 -30.53 -46.16
C LYS A 36 1.82 -30.64 -45.18
N GLY A 37 1.39 -29.51 -44.61
CA GLY A 37 0.06 -29.36 -44.05
C GLY A 37 -0.90 -29.06 -45.19
N GLU A 38 -1.93 -29.90 -45.34
CA GLU A 38 -3.03 -29.70 -46.25
C GLU A 38 -3.87 -28.51 -45.75
N ASP A 39 -3.96 -27.47 -46.59
CA ASP A 39 -4.88 -26.35 -46.40
C ASP A 39 -6.32 -26.87 -46.45
N PHE A 40 -6.99 -26.87 -45.31
CA PHE A 40 -8.43 -27.01 -45.26
C PHE A 40 -9.04 -25.66 -45.71
N VAL A 41 -9.09 -25.47 -47.03
CA VAL A 41 -9.82 -24.37 -47.66
C VAL A 41 -11.30 -24.64 -47.43
N ILE A 42 -11.90 -23.95 -46.46
CA ILE A 42 -13.35 -23.76 -46.44
C ILE A 42 -13.64 -22.80 -47.61
N GLU A 43 -13.99 -23.36 -48.76
CA GLU A 43 -14.58 -22.61 -49.86
C GLU A 43 -15.83 -21.88 -49.33
N LYS A 44 -15.72 -20.56 -49.17
CA LYS A 44 -16.88 -19.67 -49.07
C LYS A 44 -17.74 -19.88 -50.31
N PRO A 45 -19.03 -20.24 -50.19
CA PRO A 45 -19.94 -20.09 -51.31
C PRO A 45 -20.12 -18.60 -51.58
N ALA A 46 -19.53 -18.12 -52.66
CA ALA A 46 -19.79 -16.79 -53.21
C ALA A 46 -21.25 -16.75 -53.71
N SER A 47 -22.12 -16.17 -52.89
CA SER A 47 -23.48 -15.79 -53.25
C SER A 47 -23.71 -14.36 -52.79
N ALA A 48 -23.47 -13.41 -53.70
CA ALA A 48 -23.91 -12.00 -53.68
C ALA A 48 -24.31 -11.43 -52.30
N ILE A 49 -23.33 -11.28 -51.40
CA ILE A 49 -23.51 -10.54 -50.15
C ILE A 49 -23.31 -9.07 -50.53
N GLY A 50 -24.35 -8.23 -50.44
CA GLY A 50 -24.20 -6.80 -50.68
C GLY A 50 -23.20 -6.21 -49.68
N GLU A 51 -22.16 -5.54 -50.17
CA GLU A 51 -21.24 -4.75 -49.33
C GLU A 51 -21.92 -3.44 -48.93
N ALA A 52 -21.95 -3.15 -47.62
CA ALA A 52 -22.53 -1.93 -47.10
C ALA A 52 -21.58 -0.75 -47.22
N LYS A 53 -22.13 0.47 -47.38
CA LYS A 53 -21.35 1.68 -47.18
C LYS A 53 -21.16 1.93 -45.68
N LEU A 54 -19.92 1.89 -45.19
CA LEU A 54 -19.61 2.12 -43.78
C LEU A 54 -19.60 3.62 -43.42
N PRO A 55 -20.10 4.01 -42.23
CA PRO A 55 -20.01 5.38 -41.73
C PRO A 55 -18.56 5.80 -41.45
N THR A 56 -18.27 7.08 -41.65
CA THR A 56 -16.97 7.70 -41.31
C THR A 56 -16.92 8.23 -39.87
N THR A 57 -17.97 8.01 -39.07
CA THR A 57 -18.06 8.44 -37.68
C THR A 57 -16.91 7.84 -36.86
N SER A 58 -16.27 8.69 -36.07
CA SER A 58 -15.17 8.32 -35.19
C SER A 58 -15.66 7.55 -33.96
N PRO A 59 -14.78 6.76 -33.31
CA PRO A 59 -15.12 6.12 -32.03
C PRO A 59 -15.53 7.13 -30.96
N GLU A 60 -14.83 8.26 -30.84
CA GLU A 60 -15.11 9.32 -29.86
C GLU A 60 -16.50 9.91 -30.05
N GLU A 61 -16.89 10.18 -31.30
CA GLU A 61 -18.24 10.63 -31.63
C GLU A 61 -19.29 9.62 -31.21
N TYR A 62 -19.06 8.31 -31.37
CA TYR A 62 -19.99 7.28 -30.91
C TYR A 62 -20.10 7.21 -29.38
N ILE A 63 -19.00 7.40 -28.65
CA ILE A 63 -19.00 7.42 -27.18
C ILE A 63 -19.76 8.62 -26.64
N GLN A 64 -19.64 9.78 -27.29
CA GLN A 64 -20.29 11.03 -26.86
C GLN A 64 -21.79 11.11 -27.23
N GLN A 65 -22.36 10.09 -27.85
CA GLN A 65 -23.77 10.07 -28.22
C GLN A 65 -24.69 9.96 -26.99
N ASP A 66 -25.72 10.81 -26.95
CA ASP A 66 -26.77 10.73 -25.94
C ASP A 66 -27.56 9.42 -26.03
N LYS A 67 -28.14 8.99 -24.91
CA LYS A 67 -28.99 7.79 -24.83
C LYS A 67 -30.16 7.89 -25.83
N GLY A 68 -30.61 6.75 -26.35
CA GLY A 68 -31.78 6.73 -27.24
C GLY A 68 -33.08 7.04 -26.50
N ASP A 69 -34.04 7.66 -27.18
CA ASP A 69 -35.28 8.15 -26.54
C ASP A 69 -36.11 7.01 -25.92
N LEU A 70 -36.23 5.87 -26.62
CA LEU A 70 -36.97 4.70 -26.13
C LEU A 70 -36.16 3.93 -25.10
N TYR A 71 -34.83 3.93 -25.22
CA TYR A 71 -33.95 3.40 -24.19
C TYR A 71 -34.17 4.10 -22.85
N GLN A 72 -34.09 5.43 -22.83
CA GLN A 72 -34.32 6.24 -21.63
C GLN A 72 -35.71 5.96 -21.03
N LYS A 73 -36.73 5.91 -21.89
CA LYS A 73 -38.13 5.77 -21.45
C LYS A 73 -38.44 4.41 -20.85
N TYR A 74 -37.95 3.32 -21.43
CA TYR A 74 -38.38 1.96 -21.06
C TYR A 74 -37.30 1.19 -20.29
N ILE A 75 -36.03 1.38 -20.61
CA ILE A 75 -34.95 0.42 -20.31
C ILE A 75 -33.99 0.94 -19.25
N GLU A 76 -33.60 2.23 -19.29
CA GLU A 76 -32.52 2.79 -18.45
C GLU A 76 -32.63 2.41 -16.97
N GLY A 77 -33.82 2.53 -16.36
CA GLY A 77 -34.04 2.19 -14.95
C GLY A 77 -33.98 0.69 -14.62
N LYS A 78 -33.83 -0.19 -15.62
CA LYS A 78 -33.79 -1.65 -15.48
C LYS A 78 -32.50 -2.29 -16.00
N GLU A 79 -31.62 -1.51 -16.62
CA GLU A 79 -30.40 -1.99 -17.30
C GLU A 79 -29.49 -2.86 -16.42
N PHE A 80 -29.37 -2.51 -15.15
CA PHE A 80 -28.55 -3.22 -14.16
C PHE A 80 -29.40 -3.88 -13.06
N SER A 81 -30.69 -4.11 -13.31
CA SER A 81 -31.56 -4.77 -12.34
C SER A 81 -31.24 -6.27 -12.24
N GLU A 82 -31.36 -6.82 -11.04
CA GLU A 82 -31.31 -8.28 -10.84
C GLU A 82 -32.54 -8.99 -11.44
N ASP A 83 -33.64 -8.27 -11.65
CA ASP A 83 -34.85 -8.78 -12.29
C ASP A 83 -34.70 -8.80 -13.82
N LYS A 84 -34.09 -9.87 -14.33
CA LYS A 84 -33.89 -10.08 -15.77
C LYS A 84 -35.19 -10.12 -16.55
N ALA A 85 -36.27 -10.63 -15.98
CA ALA A 85 -37.56 -10.69 -16.66
C ALA A 85 -38.14 -9.29 -16.90
N ALA A 86 -37.98 -8.39 -15.93
CA ALA A 86 -38.38 -6.99 -16.09
C ALA A 86 -37.57 -6.26 -17.17
N TYR A 87 -36.25 -6.52 -17.27
CA TYR A 87 -35.41 -5.98 -18.35
C TYR A 87 -35.84 -6.50 -19.73
N GLU A 88 -36.04 -7.81 -19.86
CA GLU A 88 -36.50 -8.43 -21.11
C GLU A 88 -37.85 -7.89 -21.55
N GLN A 89 -38.80 -7.72 -20.62
CA GLN A 89 -40.12 -7.17 -20.91
C GLN A 89 -40.03 -5.70 -21.37
N ALA A 90 -39.24 -4.88 -20.68
CA ALA A 90 -39.03 -3.49 -21.08
C ALA A 90 -38.34 -3.36 -22.45
N THR A 91 -37.42 -4.26 -22.76
CA THR A 91 -36.77 -4.33 -24.07
C THR A 91 -37.79 -4.62 -25.17
N LYS A 92 -38.70 -5.58 -24.96
CA LYS A 92 -39.78 -5.87 -25.91
C LYS A 92 -40.69 -4.65 -26.12
N GLU A 93 -41.12 -4.00 -25.04
CA GLU A 93 -41.97 -2.80 -25.11
C GLU A 93 -41.29 -1.64 -25.86
N ALA A 94 -39.98 -1.45 -25.68
CA ALA A 94 -39.21 -0.45 -26.41
C ALA A 94 -39.13 -0.77 -27.91
N ILE A 95 -38.91 -2.05 -28.26
CA ILE A 95 -38.88 -2.49 -29.66
C ILE A 95 -40.28 -2.34 -30.30
N ASP A 96 -41.35 -2.73 -29.61
CA ASP A 96 -42.72 -2.55 -30.10
C ASP A 96 -43.03 -1.06 -30.35
N ALA A 97 -42.62 -0.18 -29.45
CA ALA A 97 -42.73 1.26 -29.63
C ALA A 97 -41.95 1.75 -30.86
N TYR A 98 -40.71 1.29 -31.03
CA TYR A 98 -39.88 1.63 -32.18
C TYR A 98 -40.52 1.21 -33.52
N ILE A 99 -41.02 -0.03 -33.62
CA ILE A 99 -41.67 -0.55 -34.83
C ILE A 99 -42.94 0.25 -35.15
N ASN A 100 -43.74 0.59 -34.12
CA ASN A 100 -44.93 1.43 -34.28
C ASN A 100 -44.59 2.88 -34.72
N GLU A 101 -43.46 3.43 -34.29
CA GLU A 101 -43.01 4.75 -34.73
C GLU A 101 -42.50 4.75 -36.17
N VAL A 102 -41.70 3.75 -36.53
CA VAL A 102 -41.04 3.70 -37.84
C VAL A 102 -42.00 3.29 -38.97
N SER A 103 -43.00 2.45 -38.67
CA SER A 103 -44.07 2.08 -39.63
C SER A 103 -44.92 3.26 -40.10
N LYS A 104 -44.97 4.35 -39.32
CA LYS A 104 -45.65 5.61 -39.69
C LYS A 104 -44.79 6.52 -40.56
N LYS A 105 -43.49 6.25 -40.68
CA LYS A 105 -42.53 7.06 -41.45
C LYS A 105 -42.46 6.58 -42.90
N LYS A 106 -42.04 7.47 -43.82
CA LYS A 106 -41.74 7.11 -45.22
C LYS A 106 -40.35 6.49 -45.31
N THR A 107 -40.26 5.18 -45.13
CA THR A 107 -39.00 4.42 -45.00
C THR A 107 -38.51 3.76 -46.29
N LYS A 108 -39.34 3.66 -47.34
CA LYS A 108 -39.01 2.97 -48.62
C LYS A 108 -37.72 3.44 -49.33
N LYS A 109 -37.18 4.60 -48.98
CA LYS A 109 -35.95 5.18 -49.58
C LYS A 109 -34.79 5.26 -48.60
N TRP A 110 -34.93 4.67 -47.42
CA TRP A 110 -33.86 4.68 -46.43
C TRP A 110 -32.80 3.65 -46.85
N ASP A 111 -31.55 4.06 -46.79
CA ASP A 111 -30.39 3.19 -46.97
C ASP A 111 -30.00 2.53 -45.64
N GLU A 112 -28.99 1.66 -45.69
CA GLU A 112 -28.50 0.92 -44.53
C GLU A 112 -28.02 1.83 -43.39
N ILE A 113 -27.41 2.97 -43.71
CA ILE A 113 -26.91 3.94 -42.72
C ILE A 113 -28.10 4.58 -42.01
N LYS A 114 -29.08 5.07 -42.76
CA LYS A 114 -30.26 5.71 -42.17
C LYS A 114 -31.10 4.76 -41.33
N TRP A 115 -31.18 3.49 -41.71
CA TRP A 115 -31.79 2.46 -40.87
C TRP A 115 -30.99 2.21 -39.60
N ALA A 116 -29.67 2.07 -39.67
CA ALA A 116 -28.82 1.92 -38.49
C ALA A 116 -28.92 3.12 -37.54
N GLU A 117 -28.94 4.36 -38.06
CA GLU A 117 -29.15 5.59 -37.31
C GLU A 117 -30.54 5.61 -36.64
N SER A 118 -31.59 5.18 -37.35
CA SER A 118 -32.95 5.10 -36.78
C SER A 118 -33.03 4.13 -35.62
N ILE A 119 -32.41 2.94 -35.74
CA ILE A 119 -32.42 1.94 -34.67
C ILE A 119 -31.62 2.44 -33.47
N THR A 120 -30.39 2.92 -33.71
CA THR A 120 -29.48 3.38 -32.66
C THR A 120 -30.01 4.62 -31.95
N SER A 121 -30.52 5.64 -32.65
CA SER A 121 -31.09 6.83 -32.02
C SER A 121 -32.29 6.53 -31.11
N ALA A 122 -33.02 5.43 -31.34
CA ALA A 122 -34.12 5.03 -30.48
C ALA A 122 -33.67 4.15 -29.31
N LEU A 123 -32.75 3.21 -29.55
CA LEU A 123 -32.50 2.08 -28.65
C LEU A 123 -31.09 2.01 -28.05
N ARG A 124 -30.15 2.89 -28.41
CA ARG A 124 -28.77 2.82 -27.89
C ARG A 124 -28.70 3.17 -26.41
N ALA A 125 -27.80 2.50 -25.69
CA ALA A 125 -27.34 2.98 -24.41
C ALA A 125 -26.31 4.11 -24.61
N SER A 126 -25.95 4.81 -23.54
CA SER A 126 -24.81 5.73 -23.54
C SER A 126 -23.61 5.06 -22.89
N TYR A 127 -22.46 5.18 -23.53
CA TYR A 127 -21.17 4.76 -23.00
C TYR A 127 -20.40 5.90 -22.34
N LYS A 128 -20.87 7.14 -22.53
CA LYS A 128 -20.22 8.36 -22.05
C LYS A 128 -19.93 8.30 -20.55
N ASP A 129 -20.94 7.96 -19.75
CA ASP A 129 -20.82 7.92 -18.29
C ASP A 129 -19.71 6.94 -17.86
N VAL A 130 -19.65 5.75 -18.47
CA VAL A 130 -18.63 4.75 -18.15
C VAL A 130 -17.24 5.15 -18.68
N ALA A 131 -17.18 5.78 -19.85
CA ALA A 131 -15.92 6.30 -20.40
C ALA A 131 -15.34 7.41 -19.49
N GLU A 132 -16.18 8.35 -19.06
CA GLU A 132 -15.80 9.41 -18.12
C GLU A 132 -15.40 8.84 -16.74
N GLU A 133 -16.10 7.82 -16.24
CA GLU A 133 -15.72 7.11 -15.00
C GLU A 133 -14.33 6.45 -15.12
N ILE A 134 -14.00 5.84 -16.26
CA ILE A 134 -12.66 5.23 -16.48
C ILE A 134 -11.59 6.30 -16.66
N GLU A 135 -11.86 7.33 -17.47
CA GLU A 135 -10.90 8.40 -17.77
C GLU A 135 -10.52 9.19 -16.50
N ASN A 136 -11.52 9.55 -15.70
CA ASN A 136 -11.36 10.30 -14.46
C ASN A 136 -11.07 9.40 -13.24
N TYR A 137 -10.88 8.10 -13.43
CA TYR A 137 -10.52 7.22 -12.34
C TYR A 137 -9.17 7.65 -11.75
N GLU A 138 -9.19 8.05 -10.48
CA GLU A 138 -8.03 8.52 -9.74
C GLU A 138 -7.27 7.33 -9.15
N VAL A 139 -5.99 7.23 -9.48
CA VAL A 139 -5.09 6.19 -8.97
C VAL A 139 -4.43 6.73 -7.71
N VAL A 140 -5.06 6.50 -6.56
CA VAL A 140 -4.60 6.99 -5.25
C VAL A 140 -4.11 5.84 -4.39
N TYR A 141 -2.81 5.81 -4.12
CA TYR A 141 -2.20 4.95 -3.12
C TYR A 141 -2.29 5.61 -1.73
N GLU A 142 -2.32 4.82 -0.66
CA GLU A 142 -2.25 5.39 0.69
C GLU A 142 -1.03 6.32 0.80
N GLU A 143 -1.28 7.54 1.27
CA GLU A 143 -0.25 8.57 1.43
C GLU A 143 0.85 8.08 2.40
N LEU A 144 1.97 7.62 1.83
CA LEU A 144 3.17 7.33 2.60
C LEU A 144 3.83 8.65 3.00
N ARG A 145 3.35 9.22 4.10
CA ARG A 145 3.87 10.45 4.70
C ARG A 145 5.18 10.19 5.42
N LEU A 146 6.25 10.74 4.90
CA LEU A 146 7.55 10.78 5.55
C LEU A 146 7.46 11.50 6.90
N PRO A 147 8.38 11.22 7.85
CA PRO A 147 8.48 11.93 9.12
C PRO A 147 8.66 13.46 8.98
N ASP A 148 9.22 13.92 7.87
CA ASP A 148 9.35 15.35 7.56
C ASP A 148 8.06 15.97 6.97
N GLY A 149 6.99 15.18 6.86
CA GLY A 149 5.67 15.59 6.37
C GLY A 149 5.48 15.53 4.86
N ARG A 150 6.53 15.24 4.08
CA ARG A 150 6.44 15.07 2.61
C ARG A 150 5.87 13.70 2.28
N LEU A 151 5.34 13.54 1.06
CA LEU A 151 4.86 12.24 0.59
C LEU A 151 5.98 11.52 -0.15
N LEU A 152 6.07 10.19 -0.01
CA LEU A 152 7.07 9.38 -0.73
C LEU A 152 6.94 9.57 -2.26
N GLN A 153 5.71 9.72 -2.77
CA GLN A 153 5.48 10.02 -4.18
C GLN A 153 6.14 11.33 -4.64
N ASP A 154 6.30 12.30 -3.74
CA ASP A 154 6.89 13.62 -4.05
C ASP A 154 8.43 13.61 -4.00
N ILE A 155 9.04 12.51 -3.55
CA ILE A 155 10.49 12.36 -3.49
C ILE A 155 11.02 11.85 -4.83
N SER A 156 12.03 12.54 -5.35
CA SER A 156 12.69 12.16 -6.59
C SER A 156 13.57 10.92 -6.40
N MET A 157 13.75 10.13 -7.46
CA MET A 157 14.66 8.98 -7.41
C MET A 157 16.10 9.39 -7.07
N ASP A 158 16.54 10.60 -7.43
CA ASP A 158 17.86 11.11 -7.07
C ASP A 158 17.98 11.38 -5.56
N GLU A 159 16.92 11.88 -4.93
CA GLU A 159 16.87 12.08 -3.48
C GLU A 159 16.75 10.74 -2.73
N VAL A 160 16.00 9.79 -3.30
CA VAL A 160 15.99 8.41 -2.82
C VAL A 160 17.40 7.82 -2.91
N THR A 161 18.06 7.88 -4.06
CA THR A 161 19.35 7.22 -4.31
C THR A 161 20.58 7.96 -3.78
N GLN A 162 20.43 9.20 -3.27
CA GLN A 162 21.52 9.93 -2.64
C GLN A 162 22.10 9.15 -1.46
N GLU A 163 23.38 8.76 -1.56
CA GLU A 163 24.11 8.18 -0.44
C GLU A 163 24.27 9.23 0.67
N SER A 164 23.55 9.03 1.77
CA SER A 164 23.85 9.73 3.01
C SER A 164 25.07 9.08 3.64
N ASN A 165 26.25 9.65 3.39
CA ASN A 165 27.49 9.28 4.11
C ASN A 165 27.47 9.73 5.58
N LYS A 166 26.30 10.09 6.12
CA LYS A 166 26.17 10.53 7.50
C LYS A 166 26.24 9.33 8.45
N LYS A 167 27.20 9.36 9.36
CA LYS A 167 27.28 8.40 10.47
C LYS A 167 26.29 8.81 11.54
N VAL A 168 25.60 7.85 12.13
CA VAL A 168 24.64 8.11 13.21
C VAL A 168 25.10 7.39 14.46
N ASN A 169 25.19 8.13 15.56
CA ASN A 169 25.47 7.58 16.88
C ASN A 169 24.31 7.87 17.82
N VAL A 170 23.87 6.85 18.55
CA VAL A 170 22.77 6.93 19.50
C VAL A 170 23.28 6.51 20.89
N VAL A 171 23.13 7.38 21.89
CA VAL A 171 23.42 7.05 23.29
C VAL A 171 22.10 7.00 24.05
N LEU A 172 21.74 5.80 24.51
CA LEU A 172 20.56 5.54 25.33
C LEU A 172 20.96 5.67 26.79
N VAL A 173 20.28 6.53 27.53
CA VAL A 173 20.54 6.81 28.94
C VAL A 173 19.30 6.42 29.73
N ILE A 174 19.46 5.51 30.68
CA ILE A 174 18.36 5.01 31.52
C ILE A 174 18.56 5.37 32.98
N ASP A 175 17.55 6.03 33.53
CA ASP A 175 17.40 6.24 34.95
C ASP A 175 17.15 4.89 35.65
N SER A 176 18.06 4.54 36.56
CA SER A 176 17.97 3.36 37.43
C SER A 176 17.93 3.77 38.89
N SER A 177 17.44 4.97 39.21
CA SER A 177 17.21 5.41 40.57
C SER A 177 16.13 4.59 41.28
N GLY A 178 16.01 4.75 42.60
CA GLY A 178 15.08 3.97 43.42
C GLY A 178 13.61 4.14 43.05
N SER A 179 13.22 5.30 42.52
CA SER A 179 11.83 5.59 42.07
C SER A 179 11.37 4.68 40.94
N MET A 180 12.30 4.22 40.10
CA MET A 180 12.03 3.28 39.00
C MET A 180 11.60 1.87 39.46
N LYS A 181 11.62 1.58 40.77
CA LYS A 181 10.98 0.38 41.36
C LYS A 181 9.46 0.48 41.40
N ALA A 182 8.89 1.69 41.33
CA ALA A 182 7.45 1.91 41.34
C ALA A 182 6.78 1.17 40.17
N GLN A 183 5.47 0.93 40.29
CA GLN A 183 4.72 0.19 39.27
C GLN A 183 3.78 1.09 38.50
N VAL A 184 3.72 0.87 37.18
CA VAL A 184 2.73 1.47 36.28
C VAL A 184 2.01 0.33 35.56
N GLY A 185 0.69 0.27 35.68
CA GLY A 185 -0.10 -0.80 35.06
C GLY A 185 0.22 -2.22 35.56
N GLY A 186 0.71 -2.35 36.80
CA GLY A 186 1.06 -3.64 37.43
C GLY A 186 2.47 -4.16 37.13
N GLU A 187 3.28 -3.42 36.38
CA GLU A 187 4.67 -3.77 36.05
C GLU A 187 5.64 -2.68 36.56
N ALA A 188 6.86 -3.06 36.94
CA ALA A 188 7.84 -2.10 37.44
C ALA A 188 8.28 -1.12 36.33
N LYS A 189 8.40 0.17 36.66
CA LYS A 189 8.84 1.21 35.70
C LYS A 189 10.15 0.84 35.03
N MET A 190 11.10 0.32 35.81
CA MET A 190 12.39 -0.17 35.32
C MET A 190 12.26 -1.25 34.24
N ALA A 191 11.36 -2.22 34.43
CA ALA A 191 11.16 -3.30 33.47
C ALA A 191 10.60 -2.75 32.15
N LEU A 192 9.66 -1.82 32.23
CA LEU A 192 9.07 -1.14 31.08
C LEU A 192 10.10 -0.29 30.33
N ALA A 193 10.90 0.50 31.03
CA ALA A 193 11.95 1.34 30.43
C ALA A 193 13.02 0.50 29.72
N LYS A 194 13.48 -0.59 30.35
CA LYS A 194 14.42 -1.53 29.71
C LYS A 194 13.85 -2.13 28.44
N LYS A 195 12.58 -2.54 28.46
CA LYS A 195 11.90 -3.10 27.29
C LYS A 195 11.83 -2.07 26.15
N SER A 196 11.40 -0.84 26.43
CA SER A 196 11.29 0.20 25.40
C SER A 196 12.64 0.57 24.78
N ILE A 197 13.70 0.62 25.59
CA ILE A 197 15.07 0.85 25.10
C ILE A 197 15.57 -0.33 24.26
N GLU A 198 15.28 -1.57 24.67
CA GLU A 198 15.61 -2.76 23.90
C GLU A 198 14.87 -2.79 22.55
N ASP A 199 13.58 -2.47 22.54
CA ASP A 199 12.76 -2.44 21.34
C ASP A 199 13.22 -1.32 20.38
N LEU A 200 13.61 -0.14 20.89
CA LEU A 200 14.23 0.90 20.06
C LEU A 200 15.55 0.40 19.46
N ALA A 201 16.46 -0.13 20.29
CA ALA A 201 17.79 -0.52 19.85
C ALA A 201 17.76 -1.63 18.78
N LYS A 202 16.80 -2.57 18.88
CA LYS A 202 16.55 -3.61 17.86
C LYS A 202 16.16 -3.07 16.50
N GLU A 203 15.50 -1.92 16.47
CA GLU A 203 14.95 -1.33 15.26
C GLU A 203 15.90 -0.30 14.63
N LEU A 204 17.06 -0.05 15.25
CA LEU A 204 18.11 0.79 14.67
C LEU A 204 18.79 0.06 13.49
N PRO A 205 19.06 0.75 12.38
CA PRO A 205 19.80 0.18 11.25
C PRO A 205 21.23 -0.28 11.61
N GLU A 206 21.78 -1.24 10.86
CA GLU A 206 23.11 -1.82 11.13
C GLU A 206 24.27 -0.81 11.08
N ASN A 207 24.11 0.28 10.33
CA ASN A 207 25.11 1.34 10.21
C ASN A 207 25.07 2.36 11.36
N VAL A 208 24.14 2.23 12.30
CA VAL A 208 24.03 3.07 13.50
C VAL A 208 24.85 2.46 14.64
N LYS A 209 25.71 3.27 15.28
CA LYS A 209 26.33 2.87 16.55
C LYS A 209 25.39 3.24 17.70
N VAL A 210 25.23 2.31 18.65
CA VAL A 210 24.43 2.52 19.85
C VAL A 210 25.28 2.32 21.11
N SER A 211 25.02 3.12 22.15
CA SER A 211 25.53 2.95 23.51
C SER A 211 24.37 2.90 24.51
N LEU A 212 24.57 2.20 25.62
CA LEU A 212 23.69 2.22 26.78
C LEU A 212 24.46 2.72 28.00
N ILE A 213 23.96 3.78 28.63
CA ILE A 213 24.42 4.30 29.92
C ILE A 213 23.30 4.11 30.93
N ALA A 214 23.62 3.57 32.10
CA ALA A 214 22.72 3.55 33.23
C ALA A 214 23.30 4.41 34.37
N PHE A 215 22.40 5.05 35.11
CA PHE A 215 22.78 5.80 36.29
C PHE A 215 21.89 5.46 37.48
N GLY A 216 22.38 5.73 38.70
CA GLY A 216 21.61 5.48 39.92
C GLY A 216 21.44 4.00 40.24
N HIS A 217 22.12 3.10 39.52
CA HIS A 217 21.99 1.65 39.67
C HIS A 217 22.81 1.08 40.83
N GLU A 218 23.59 1.89 41.55
CA GLU A 218 24.31 1.48 42.76
C GLU A 218 23.89 2.25 44.01
N GLY A 219 24.17 1.63 45.17
CA GLY A 219 23.86 2.18 46.49
C GLY A 219 22.38 2.01 46.84
N THR A 220 21.87 2.96 47.61
CA THR A 220 20.45 3.06 47.98
C THR A 220 20.00 4.51 47.86
N GLY A 221 18.69 4.77 48.00
CA GLY A 221 18.13 6.12 48.06
C GLY A 221 18.33 6.83 49.40
N SER A 222 19.20 6.34 50.28
CA SER A 222 19.51 7.01 51.55
C SER A 222 20.65 8.01 51.39
N ASP A 223 20.71 8.99 52.28
CA ASP A 223 21.73 10.04 52.24
C ASP A 223 23.15 9.47 52.45
N GLU A 224 23.29 8.38 53.21
CA GLU A 224 24.57 7.72 53.46
C GLU A 224 25.20 7.18 52.17
N ASP A 225 24.37 6.69 51.24
CA ASP A 225 24.81 6.16 49.96
C ASP A 225 24.78 7.21 48.83
N LYS A 226 24.35 8.46 49.11
CA LYS A 226 24.20 9.51 48.08
C LYS A 226 25.46 9.67 47.24
N GLN A 227 26.63 9.82 47.87
CA GLN A 227 27.89 9.99 47.15
C GLN A 227 28.20 8.79 46.24
N LYS A 228 28.01 7.57 46.73
CA LYS A 228 28.24 6.34 45.96
C LYS A 228 27.30 6.30 44.75
N SER A 229 26.01 6.52 44.99
CA SER A 229 25.00 6.46 43.94
C SER A 229 25.16 7.56 42.88
N CYS A 230 25.50 8.78 43.31
CA CYS A 230 25.75 9.90 42.41
C CYS A 230 27.02 9.73 41.56
N SER A 231 27.97 8.91 42.01
CA SER A 231 29.14 8.53 41.21
C SER A 231 28.90 7.34 40.28
N ALA A 232 27.80 6.61 40.46
CA ALA A 232 27.46 5.41 39.70
C ALA A 232 26.74 5.76 38.39
N VAL A 233 27.51 6.31 37.45
CA VAL A 233 27.11 6.54 36.07
C VAL A 233 28.01 5.69 35.19
N GLU A 234 27.45 4.65 34.58
CA GLU A 234 28.24 3.62 33.92
C GLU A 234 27.75 3.33 32.50
N THR A 235 28.71 3.05 31.63
CA THR A 235 28.43 2.55 30.28
C THR A 235 28.20 1.05 30.34
N MET A 236 26.94 0.64 30.21
CA MET A 236 26.52 -0.76 30.22
C MET A 236 26.76 -1.43 28.87
N TYR A 237 26.65 -0.67 27.78
CA TYR A 237 26.96 -1.10 26.43
C TYR A 237 27.77 0.00 25.73
N PRO A 238 29.01 -0.26 25.28
CA PRO A 238 29.86 0.76 24.66
C PRO A 238 29.30 1.18 23.30
N LEU A 239 29.63 2.38 22.84
CA LEU A 239 29.20 2.89 21.53
C LEU A 239 29.76 2.03 20.38
N LYS A 240 28.91 1.18 19.79
CA LYS A 240 29.26 0.28 18.68
C LYS A 240 27.99 -0.18 17.92
N PRO A 241 28.11 -0.83 16.75
CA PRO A 241 26.95 -1.39 16.06
C PRO A 241 26.13 -2.31 16.98
N TYR A 242 24.81 -2.26 16.85
CA TYR A 242 23.91 -3.00 17.72
C TYR A 242 24.10 -4.52 17.59
N GLU A 243 24.25 -5.20 18.74
CA GLU A 243 24.39 -6.65 18.83
C GLU A 243 23.38 -7.19 19.83
N ALA A 244 22.33 -7.86 19.33
CA ALA A 244 21.13 -8.16 20.11
C ALA A 244 21.41 -8.94 21.40
N GLY A 245 22.27 -9.96 21.33
CA GLY A 245 22.61 -10.80 22.48
C GLY A 245 23.36 -10.03 23.57
N GLU A 246 24.33 -9.20 23.18
CA GLU A 246 25.13 -8.41 24.10
C GLU A 246 24.34 -7.24 24.71
N PHE A 247 23.52 -6.57 23.91
CA PHE A 247 22.68 -5.48 24.38
C PHE A 247 21.65 -5.99 25.40
N ALA A 248 20.96 -7.10 25.09
CA ALA A 248 20.01 -7.73 26.02
C ALA A 248 20.69 -8.25 27.31
N ALA A 249 21.96 -8.67 27.24
CA ALA A 249 22.74 -9.03 28.42
C ALA A 249 23.07 -7.79 29.28
N SER A 250 23.45 -6.67 28.66
CA SER A 250 23.76 -5.42 29.36
C SER A 250 22.59 -4.91 30.21
N LEU A 251 21.36 -5.02 29.69
CA LEU A 251 20.13 -4.63 30.39
C LEU A 251 19.87 -5.45 31.67
N LYS A 252 20.46 -6.64 31.83
CA LYS A 252 20.28 -7.49 33.01
C LYS A 252 21.23 -7.15 34.16
N ASN A 253 22.26 -6.34 33.90
CA ASN A 253 23.37 -6.11 34.84
C ASN A 253 23.10 -5.03 35.89
N PHE A 254 21.99 -4.30 35.79
CA PHE A 254 21.66 -3.20 36.69
C PHE A 254 20.20 -3.24 37.14
N ASN A 255 19.91 -2.65 38.30
CA ASN A 255 18.56 -2.57 38.86
C ASN A 255 18.27 -1.14 39.34
N ALA A 256 16.99 -0.80 39.48
CA ALA A 256 16.57 0.46 40.08
C ALA A 256 17.01 0.50 41.55
N MET A 257 17.83 1.45 42.01
CA MET A 257 18.36 1.45 43.38
C MET A 257 18.46 2.83 44.05
N GLY A 258 19.27 3.74 43.52
CA GLY A 258 19.78 4.90 44.26
C GLY A 258 19.28 6.25 43.76
N TRP A 259 20.18 7.22 43.66
CA TRP A 259 19.91 8.63 43.35
C TRP A 259 20.02 8.93 41.85
N THR A 260 19.60 10.13 41.42
CA THR A 260 19.47 10.54 40.01
C THR A 260 20.54 11.56 39.60
N PRO A 261 21.75 11.13 39.17
CA PRO A 261 22.80 12.00 38.63
C PRO A 261 22.63 12.24 37.11
N LEU A 262 21.55 12.92 36.74
CA LEU A 262 21.19 13.19 35.34
C LEU A 262 22.28 13.99 34.60
N ALA A 263 22.81 15.06 35.21
CA ALA A 263 23.85 15.90 34.65
C ALA A 263 25.12 15.11 34.32
N SER A 264 25.56 14.24 35.24
CA SER A 264 26.73 13.38 35.04
C SER A 264 26.50 12.35 33.92
N SER A 265 25.29 11.84 33.77
CA SER A 265 24.93 10.91 32.68
C SER A 265 24.99 11.57 31.30
N ILE A 266 24.49 12.80 31.18
CA ILE A 266 24.59 13.61 29.96
C ILE A 266 26.06 13.94 29.65
N ALA A 267 26.85 14.26 30.67
CA ALA A 267 28.27 14.54 30.51
C ALA A 267 29.05 13.31 30.00
N LEU A 268 28.76 12.11 30.51
CA LEU A 268 29.37 10.87 30.03
C LEU A 268 28.95 10.54 28.59
N ALA A 269 27.67 10.70 28.26
CA ALA A 269 27.17 10.53 26.89
C ALA A 269 27.88 11.49 25.92
N ASN A 270 28.01 12.76 26.31
CA ASN A 270 28.75 13.76 25.56
C ASN A 270 30.22 13.35 25.36
N GLU A 271 30.90 12.84 26.38
CA GLU A 271 32.29 12.39 26.26
C GLU A 271 32.46 11.23 25.26
N GLN A 272 31.50 10.29 25.22
CA GLN A 272 31.52 9.21 24.25
C GLN A 272 31.36 9.72 22.81
N LEU A 273 30.34 10.56 22.59
CA LEU A 273 30.07 11.14 21.28
C LEU A 273 31.20 12.07 20.81
N ALA A 274 31.86 12.74 21.75
CA ALA A 274 32.99 13.62 21.47
C ALA A 274 34.20 12.88 20.86
N LYS A 275 34.30 11.55 21.03
CA LYS A 275 35.34 10.69 20.44
C LYS A 275 35.05 10.32 18.98
N GLU A 276 33.81 10.54 18.53
CA GLU A 276 33.31 10.24 17.19
C GLU A 276 33.02 11.52 16.38
N LYS A 277 33.59 12.66 16.78
CA LYS A 277 33.37 13.96 16.12
C LYS A 277 33.86 13.92 14.66
N ASP A 278 32.91 14.10 13.76
CA ASP A 278 33.13 14.32 12.33
C ASP A 278 32.00 15.21 11.78
N GLU A 279 32.29 16.01 10.75
CA GLU A 279 31.31 16.95 10.16
C GLU A 279 30.09 16.24 9.58
N ASN A 280 30.24 14.97 9.19
CA ASN A 280 29.17 14.13 8.66
C ASN A 280 28.61 13.16 9.72
N THR A 281 28.70 13.47 11.02
CA THR A 281 28.12 12.62 12.08
C THR A 281 26.94 13.32 12.75
N GLU A 282 25.81 12.61 12.88
CA GLU A 282 24.65 13.00 13.67
C GLU A 282 24.64 12.19 14.98
N ASN A 283 24.49 12.88 16.10
CA ASN A 283 24.53 12.29 17.42
C ASN A 283 23.21 12.51 18.16
N PHE A 284 22.69 11.46 18.79
CA PHE A 284 21.46 11.53 19.56
C PHE A 284 21.70 10.99 20.96
N ILE A 285 21.23 11.71 21.97
CA ILE A 285 21.16 11.23 23.35
C ILE A 285 19.68 11.08 23.69
N TYR A 286 19.23 9.87 24.02
CA TYR A 286 17.87 9.62 24.50
C TYR A 286 17.92 9.28 25.97
N VAL A 287 17.27 10.08 26.80
CA VAL A 287 17.19 9.85 28.25
C VAL A 287 15.79 9.40 28.64
N VAL A 288 15.68 8.32 29.41
CA VAL A 288 14.44 7.94 30.10
C VAL A 288 14.62 8.17 31.59
N SER A 289 13.84 9.08 32.18
CA SER A 289 13.90 9.37 33.61
C SER A 289 12.51 9.57 34.22
N ASP A 290 12.35 9.20 35.48
CA ASP A 290 11.13 9.40 36.26
C ASP A 290 11.25 10.47 37.36
N GLY A 291 12.33 11.26 37.36
CA GLY A 291 12.59 12.24 38.41
C GLY A 291 13.50 13.41 38.03
N ILE A 292 13.66 14.31 39.00
CA ILE A 292 14.62 15.43 38.93
C ILE A 292 16.05 14.95 39.23
N GLU A 293 17.02 15.75 38.82
CA GLU A 293 18.39 15.70 39.35
C GLU A 293 18.40 15.77 40.88
N THR A 294 19.07 14.81 41.52
CA THR A 294 19.17 14.75 42.99
C THR A 294 20.61 14.64 43.49
N CYS A 295 21.60 14.77 42.60
CA CYS A 295 23.03 14.63 42.89
C CYS A 295 23.81 15.95 42.79
N ASP A 296 23.11 17.07 43.02
CA ASP A 296 23.68 18.43 43.08
C ASP A 296 24.33 18.91 41.76
N GLY A 297 24.03 18.24 40.64
CA GLY A 297 24.42 18.63 39.30
C GLY A 297 23.50 19.68 38.66
N ASP A 298 23.92 20.21 37.49
CA ASP A 298 23.08 21.05 36.64
C ASP A 298 22.88 20.37 35.27
N PRO A 299 21.75 19.66 35.06
CA PRO A 299 21.52 18.93 33.83
C PRO A 299 21.26 19.84 32.63
N VAL A 300 20.78 21.08 32.85
CA VAL A 300 20.58 22.07 31.79
C VAL A 300 21.93 22.59 31.30
N ALA A 301 22.86 22.88 32.21
CA ALA A 301 24.22 23.26 31.85
C ALA A 301 24.96 22.11 31.13
N ALA A 302 24.78 20.87 31.60
CA ALA A 302 25.36 19.69 30.93
C ALA A 302 24.85 19.52 29.49
N ALA A 303 23.54 19.72 29.27
CA ALA A 303 22.94 19.66 27.94
C ALA A 303 23.46 20.76 26.99
N LYS A 304 23.56 22.01 27.46
CA LYS A 304 24.16 23.10 26.69
C LYS A 304 25.61 22.79 26.30
N LYS A 305 26.38 22.28 27.26
CA LYS A 305 27.77 21.90 27.03
C LYS A 305 27.89 20.81 25.96
N ALA A 306 26.98 19.84 25.93
CA ALA A 306 26.99 18.81 24.89
C ALA A 306 26.77 19.39 23.49
N VAL A 307 25.85 20.35 23.35
CA VAL A 307 25.59 21.09 22.10
C VAL A 307 26.78 21.96 21.70
N GLU A 308 27.47 22.58 22.66
CA GLU A 308 28.69 23.35 22.38
C GLU A 308 29.86 22.45 21.95
N ASP A 309 29.98 21.26 22.55
CA ASP A 309 31.08 20.34 22.29
C ASP A 309 30.90 19.60 20.95
N ASN A 310 29.67 19.40 20.44
CA ASN A 310 29.41 18.62 19.22
C ASN A 310 28.64 19.40 18.17
N THR A 311 29.07 19.32 16.91
CA THR A 311 28.48 20.07 15.79
C THR A 311 27.04 19.66 15.44
N ASN A 312 26.60 18.44 15.79
CA ASN A 312 25.26 17.91 15.50
C ASN A 312 24.78 16.93 16.60
N VAL A 313 24.56 17.40 17.83
CA VAL A 313 23.94 16.57 18.89
C VAL A 313 22.54 17.06 19.24
N LYS A 314 21.62 16.12 19.43
CA LYS A 314 20.29 16.37 19.99
C LYS A 314 20.07 15.53 21.25
N ILE A 315 19.53 16.15 22.30
CA ILE A 315 19.20 15.46 23.55
C ILE A 315 17.69 15.39 23.69
N ASN A 316 17.15 14.19 23.52
CA ASN A 316 15.73 13.90 23.66
C ASN A 316 15.48 13.28 25.03
N ILE A 317 14.42 13.71 25.71
CA ILE A 317 14.11 13.29 27.08
C ILE A 317 12.69 12.71 27.14
N ILE A 318 12.55 11.53 27.73
CA ILE A 318 11.28 10.98 28.19
C ILE A 318 11.16 11.18 29.69
N GLY A 319 10.11 11.90 30.10
CA GLY A 319 9.62 11.87 31.47
C GLY A 319 8.63 10.72 31.66
N PHE A 320 9.03 9.67 32.38
CA PHE A 320 8.19 8.49 32.58
C PHE A 320 7.46 8.50 33.94
N ASP A 321 6.17 8.79 33.90
CA ASP A 321 5.28 8.89 35.06
C ASP A 321 5.89 9.85 36.11
N VAL A 322 6.21 11.05 35.64
CA VAL A 322 6.84 12.15 36.37
C VAL A 322 5.81 13.12 36.97
N ASP A 323 6.20 13.80 38.05
CA ASP A 323 5.43 14.91 38.61
C ASP A 323 5.68 16.23 37.85
N SER A 324 4.98 17.29 38.24
CA SER A 324 5.06 18.59 37.56
C SER A 324 6.40 19.32 37.70
N GLU A 325 7.22 18.96 38.68
CA GLU A 325 8.54 19.57 38.89
C GLU A 325 9.58 18.89 38.01
N ALA A 326 9.58 17.55 38.01
CA ALA A 326 10.39 16.73 37.11
C ALA A 326 10.07 17.04 35.64
N ASP A 327 8.79 17.14 35.27
CA ASP A 327 8.36 17.46 33.90
C ASP A 327 8.97 18.79 33.40
N LYS A 328 8.97 19.84 34.24
CA LYS A 328 9.56 21.14 33.90
C LYS A 328 11.07 21.07 33.74
N GLN A 329 11.77 20.41 34.66
CA GLN A 329 13.23 20.30 34.60
C GLN A 329 13.66 19.51 33.37
N LEU A 330 13.07 18.35 33.13
CA LEU A 330 13.38 17.48 31.99
C LEU A 330 13.11 18.17 30.66
N LYS A 331 12.03 18.96 30.57
CA LYS A 331 11.74 19.78 29.40
C LYS A 331 12.83 20.83 29.14
N LEU A 332 13.28 21.54 30.17
CA LEU A 332 14.37 22.53 30.04
C LEU A 332 15.69 21.88 29.58
N VAL A 333 15.95 20.64 30.01
CA VAL A 333 17.13 19.88 29.57
C VAL A 333 17.05 19.54 28.09
N ALA A 334 15.90 19.03 27.63
CA ALA A 334 15.68 18.73 26.20
C ALA A 334 15.82 19.99 25.33
N GLU A 335 15.18 21.09 25.74
CA GLU A 335 15.27 22.39 25.05
C GLU A 335 16.71 22.90 24.97
N ALA A 336 17.46 22.81 26.08
CA ALA A 336 18.86 23.20 26.14
C ALA A 336 19.78 22.30 25.28
N GLY A 337 19.40 21.04 25.11
CA GLY A 337 20.08 20.07 24.25
C GLY A 337 19.61 20.05 22.80
N GLY A 338 18.73 20.98 22.40
CA GLY A 338 18.21 21.08 21.02
C GLY A 338 17.35 19.88 20.58
N GLY A 339 16.84 19.10 21.52
CA GLY A 339 15.98 17.94 21.26
C GLY A 339 14.57 18.12 21.82
N GLU A 340 13.84 17.01 21.89
CA GLU A 340 12.42 17.00 22.24
C GLU A 340 12.16 16.37 23.61
N TYR A 341 11.10 16.87 24.27
CA TYR A 341 10.61 16.33 25.53
C TYR A 341 9.27 15.62 25.33
N SER A 342 9.18 14.38 25.81
CA SER A 342 7.97 13.57 25.76
C SER A 342 7.56 13.10 27.15
N SER A 343 6.33 13.42 27.54
CA SER A 343 5.75 13.00 28.82
C SER A 343 4.91 11.74 28.61
N VAL A 344 5.27 10.66 29.31
CA VAL A 344 4.68 9.33 29.18
C VAL A 344 4.14 8.88 30.52
N LYS A 345 2.87 8.49 30.61
CA LYS A 345 2.22 8.09 31.88
C LYS A 345 1.80 6.63 31.94
N THR A 346 1.79 5.94 30.82
CA THR A 346 1.28 4.56 30.72
C THR A 346 2.29 3.65 30.02
N LYS A 347 2.13 2.34 30.24
CA LYS A 347 2.88 1.30 29.51
C LYS A 347 2.70 1.41 27.99
N GLN A 348 1.49 1.71 27.53
CA GLN A 348 1.19 1.85 26.10
C GLN A 348 1.95 3.03 25.50
N GLN A 349 1.86 4.20 26.13
CA GLN A 349 2.58 5.40 25.70
C GLN A 349 4.10 5.19 25.69
N LEU A 350 4.64 4.45 26.67
CA LEU A 350 6.07 4.12 26.72
C LEU A 350 6.47 3.10 25.65
N ALA A 351 5.56 2.24 25.21
CA ALA A 351 5.82 1.31 24.11
C ALA A 351 5.78 2.01 22.74
N GLU A 352 4.91 3.02 22.60
CA GLU A 352 4.76 3.84 21.39
C GLU A 352 5.86 4.91 21.26
N ILE A 353 6.55 5.24 22.35
CA ILE A 353 7.57 6.32 22.32
C ILE A 353 8.76 6.03 21.40
N LYS A 354 9.02 4.74 21.12
CA LYS A 354 10.04 4.35 20.14
C LYS A 354 9.74 4.94 18.77
N ASP A 355 8.46 5.15 18.44
CA ASP A 355 8.05 5.72 17.16
C ASP A 355 8.36 7.22 17.10
N VAL A 356 8.14 7.96 18.20
CA VAL A 356 8.57 9.37 18.34
C VAL A 356 10.10 9.49 18.25
N TRP A 357 10.81 8.57 18.90
CA TRP A 357 12.27 8.56 18.87
C TRP A 357 12.84 8.27 17.49
N LYS A 358 12.19 7.42 16.70
CA LYS A 358 12.57 7.16 15.30
C LYS A 358 12.45 8.40 14.43
N GLU A 359 11.35 9.16 14.56
CA GLU A 359 11.12 10.37 13.76
C GLU A 359 12.25 11.41 13.93
N ALA A 360 12.85 11.47 15.13
CA ALA A 360 13.93 12.41 15.44
C ALA A 360 15.31 12.06 14.82
N VAL A 361 15.55 10.81 14.39
CA VAL A 361 16.89 10.30 13.98
C VAL A 361 17.32 10.65 12.53
N SER A 362 16.41 11.15 11.67
CA SER A 362 16.72 11.71 10.33
C SER A 362 17.28 10.77 9.23
N ILE A 363 16.89 11.08 7.98
CA ILE A 363 17.16 10.51 6.64
C ILE A 363 17.21 8.98 6.44
N ASN A 364 18.00 8.23 7.20
CA ASN A 364 18.06 6.77 7.07
C ASN A 364 16.88 6.08 7.74
N THR A 365 16.25 6.73 8.73
CA THR A 365 15.10 6.20 9.46
C THR A 365 13.79 6.27 8.67
N TRP A 366 13.59 7.29 7.82
CA TRP A 366 12.40 7.33 6.95
C TRP A 366 12.46 6.29 5.84
N ARG A 367 13.67 5.95 5.36
CA ARG A 367 13.88 4.89 4.37
C ARG A 367 13.40 3.54 4.92
N TRP A 368 13.83 3.20 6.13
CA TRP A 368 13.37 1.99 6.83
C TRP A 368 11.85 1.99 7.14
N TRP A 369 11.27 3.16 7.45
CA TRP A 369 9.83 3.34 7.68
C TRP A 369 9.00 3.19 6.41
N ALA A 370 9.47 3.73 5.28
CA ALA A 370 8.86 3.57 3.97
C ALA A 370 8.71 2.07 3.65
N ILE A 371 9.74 1.25 3.92
CA ILE A 371 9.72 -0.19 3.65
C ILE A 371 8.67 -0.95 4.46
N HIS A 372 8.61 -0.71 5.77
CA HIS A 372 7.71 -1.45 6.64
C HIS A 372 6.23 -1.09 6.44
N ARG A 373 5.94 0.13 5.96
CA ARG A 373 4.57 0.58 5.66
C ARG A 373 4.16 0.30 4.20
N PHE A 374 5.10 -0.04 3.33
CA PHE A 374 4.84 -0.39 1.93
C PHE A 374 4.24 -1.79 1.74
N ALA A 375 4.49 -2.71 2.69
CA ALA A 375 3.94 -4.07 2.64
C ALA A 375 2.39 -4.10 2.59
N ASP A 376 1.72 -3.00 2.97
CA ASP A 376 0.28 -2.84 2.88
C ASP A 376 -0.20 -2.35 1.48
N ASN A 377 0.68 -1.79 0.63
CA ASN A 377 0.34 -1.21 -0.68
C ASN A 377 0.30 -2.21 -1.86
N VAL A 378 0.73 -3.46 -1.68
CA VAL A 378 0.58 -4.51 -2.72
C VAL A 378 -0.91 -4.79 -2.98
N TRP A 379 -1.77 -4.60 -1.98
CA TRP A 379 -3.21 -4.78 -2.10
C TRP A 379 -3.91 -3.62 -2.83
N THR A 380 -3.39 -2.40 -2.75
CA THR A 380 -4.03 -1.22 -3.38
C THR A 380 -3.92 -1.23 -4.91
N THR A 381 -2.82 -1.73 -5.48
CA THR A 381 -2.70 -1.94 -6.94
C THR A 381 -3.77 -2.92 -7.43
N LEU A 382 -3.98 -4.02 -6.71
CA LEU A 382 -5.00 -5.00 -7.04
C LEU A 382 -6.41 -4.40 -6.93
N ASP A 383 -6.68 -3.59 -5.90
CA ASP A 383 -7.94 -2.90 -5.73
C ASP A 383 -8.22 -1.92 -6.88
N HIS A 384 -7.21 -1.14 -7.32
CA HIS A 384 -7.39 -0.26 -8.48
C HIS A 384 -7.65 -1.03 -9.77
N GLN A 385 -6.93 -2.13 -10.00
CA GLN A 385 -7.18 -3.01 -11.15
C GLN A 385 -8.59 -3.60 -11.09
N ASN A 386 -9.06 -4.01 -9.92
CA ASN A 386 -10.41 -4.54 -9.72
C ASN A 386 -11.49 -3.47 -9.96
N ALA A 387 -11.27 -2.22 -9.52
CA ALA A 387 -12.19 -1.11 -9.78
C ALA A 387 -12.31 -0.82 -11.29
N VAL A 388 -11.18 -0.72 -12.01
CA VAL A 388 -11.20 -0.54 -13.48
C VAL A 388 -11.82 -1.75 -14.18
N ASN A 389 -11.58 -2.97 -13.69
CA ASN A 389 -12.24 -4.18 -14.20
C ASN A 389 -13.76 -4.16 -13.97
N ALA A 390 -14.24 -3.64 -12.84
CA ALA A 390 -15.66 -3.49 -12.57
C ALA A 390 -16.32 -2.50 -13.54
N LEU A 391 -15.66 -1.37 -13.82
CA LEU A 391 -16.10 -0.42 -14.85
C LEU A 391 -16.12 -1.05 -16.24
N LYS A 392 -15.07 -1.81 -16.59
CA LYS A 392 -15.01 -2.58 -17.85
C LYS A 392 -16.14 -3.59 -17.95
N SER A 393 -16.48 -4.27 -16.85
CA SER A 393 -17.60 -5.20 -16.78
C SER A 393 -18.95 -4.49 -16.95
N LYS A 394 -19.14 -3.32 -16.34
CA LYS A 394 -20.33 -2.47 -16.50
C LYS A 394 -20.52 -2.06 -17.96
N TYR A 395 -19.44 -1.63 -18.62
CA TYR A 395 -19.42 -1.39 -20.07
C TYR A 395 -19.80 -2.63 -20.87
N PHE A 396 -19.18 -3.79 -20.62
CA PHE A 396 -19.48 -5.01 -21.38
C PHE A 396 -20.94 -5.45 -21.24
N THR A 397 -21.53 -5.30 -20.06
CA THR A 397 -22.95 -5.57 -19.84
C THR A 397 -23.81 -4.63 -20.69
N LEU A 398 -23.56 -3.31 -20.64
CA LEU A 398 -24.28 -2.33 -21.47
C LEU A 398 -24.17 -2.65 -22.96
N PHE A 399 -22.95 -2.90 -23.42
CA PHE A 399 -22.66 -3.19 -24.82
C PHE A 399 -23.40 -4.45 -25.29
N LYS A 400 -23.32 -5.53 -24.52
CA LYS A 400 -23.98 -6.79 -24.86
C LYS A 400 -25.50 -6.64 -24.89
N ASN A 401 -26.05 -5.98 -23.88
CA ASN A 401 -27.48 -5.73 -23.76
C ASN A 401 -28.00 -4.86 -24.92
N GLU A 402 -27.25 -3.83 -25.31
CA GLU A 402 -27.56 -3.01 -26.49
C GLU A 402 -27.49 -3.82 -27.79
N ASP A 403 -26.43 -4.59 -28.00
CA ASP A 403 -26.25 -5.39 -29.22
C ASP A 403 -27.40 -6.41 -29.39
N GLU A 404 -27.75 -7.11 -28.31
CA GLU A 404 -28.88 -8.05 -28.30
C GLU A 404 -30.21 -7.36 -28.62
N ARG A 405 -30.45 -6.17 -28.05
CA ARG A 405 -31.65 -5.37 -28.29
C ARG A 405 -31.73 -4.84 -29.71
N ILE A 406 -30.63 -4.29 -30.23
CA ILE A 406 -30.54 -3.75 -31.59
C ILE A 406 -30.70 -4.89 -32.61
N ARG A 407 -30.10 -6.06 -32.36
CA ARG A 407 -30.31 -7.27 -33.16
C ARG A 407 -31.78 -7.67 -33.19
N ALA A 408 -32.44 -7.75 -32.03
CA ALA A 408 -33.86 -8.11 -31.96
C ALA A 408 -34.75 -7.09 -32.70
N ALA A 409 -34.45 -5.79 -32.60
CA ALA A 409 -35.17 -4.76 -33.34
C ALA A 409 -35.00 -4.92 -34.86
N ARG A 410 -33.78 -5.23 -35.30
CA ARG A 410 -33.47 -5.47 -36.72
C ARG A 410 -34.16 -6.73 -37.25
N GLU A 411 -34.16 -7.82 -36.50
CA GLU A 411 -34.90 -9.04 -36.83
C GLU A 411 -36.40 -8.74 -36.95
N ARG A 412 -36.96 -7.97 -36.01
CA ARG A 412 -38.38 -7.60 -36.05
C ARG A 412 -38.75 -6.74 -37.25
N LEU A 413 -37.86 -5.84 -37.71
CA LEU A 413 -38.09 -5.06 -38.94
C LEU A 413 -38.24 -5.96 -40.17
N GLU A 414 -37.48 -7.05 -40.24
CA GLU A 414 -37.58 -8.04 -41.33
C GLU A 414 -38.88 -8.84 -41.22
N GLU A 415 -39.22 -9.33 -40.02
CA GLU A 415 -40.47 -10.09 -39.76
C GLU A 415 -41.72 -9.30 -40.16
N GLU A 416 -41.74 -7.99 -39.89
CA GLU A 416 -42.84 -7.08 -40.25
C GLU A 416 -42.78 -6.62 -41.72
N GLY A 417 -41.79 -7.09 -42.49
CA GLY A 417 -41.62 -6.77 -43.91
C GLY A 417 -41.23 -5.32 -44.20
N LEU A 418 -40.67 -4.61 -43.22
CA LEU A 418 -40.22 -3.22 -43.36
C LEU A 418 -38.87 -3.11 -44.06
N ILE A 419 -38.05 -4.15 -43.96
CA ILE A 419 -36.78 -4.32 -44.67
C ILE A 419 -36.71 -5.73 -45.27
N ASP A 420 -35.93 -5.89 -46.34
CA ASP A 420 -35.64 -7.20 -46.92
C ASP A 420 -34.35 -7.81 -46.33
N PRO A 421 -34.11 -9.13 -46.51
CA PRO A 421 -32.93 -9.80 -45.95
C PRO A 421 -31.59 -9.22 -46.44
N MET A 422 -31.55 -8.67 -47.65
CA MET A 422 -30.32 -8.10 -48.21
C MET A 422 -29.98 -6.77 -47.52
N LEU A 423 -30.98 -5.92 -47.31
CA LEU A 423 -30.86 -4.66 -46.57
C LEU A 423 -30.59 -4.92 -45.07
N GLN A 424 -31.21 -5.95 -44.49
CA GLN A 424 -30.92 -6.36 -43.11
C GLN A 424 -29.44 -6.73 -42.93
N ASN A 425 -28.85 -7.44 -43.90
CA ASN A 425 -27.43 -7.80 -43.88
C ASN A 425 -26.52 -6.57 -44.00
N THR A 426 -26.85 -5.58 -44.85
CA THR A 426 -26.03 -4.36 -44.96
C THR A 426 -26.15 -3.47 -43.71
N ILE A 427 -27.33 -3.38 -43.09
CA ILE A 427 -27.52 -2.73 -41.78
C ILE A 427 -26.65 -3.41 -40.71
N THR A 428 -26.57 -4.74 -40.74
CA THR A 428 -25.72 -5.50 -39.80
C THR A 428 -24.25 -5.14 -39.95
N GLN A 429 -23.75 -4.98 -41.17
CA GLN A 429 -22.36 -4.55 -41.40
C GLN A 429 -22.08 -3.15 -40.82
N VAL A 430 -23.01 -2.21 -40.99
CA VAL A 430 -22.89 -0.86 -40.43
C VAL A 430 -22.87 -0.88 -38.89
N LEU A 431 -23.73 -1.69 -38.28
CA LEU A 431 -23.79 -1.84 -36.82
C LEU A 431 -22.55 -2.54 -36.26
N ASN A 432 -22.02 -3.54 -36.97
CA ASN A 432 -20.78 -4.21 -36.58
C ASN A 432 -19.59 -3.25 -36.62
N ASP A 433 -19.45 -2.41 -37.66
CA ASP A 433 -18.40 -1.39 -37.71
C ASP A 433 -18.48 -0.41 -36.53
N ARG A 434 -19.69 0.05 -36.18
CA ARG A 434 -19.90 0.86 -34.97
C ARG A 434 -19.46 0.12 -33.72
N ASN A 435 -19.91 -1.12 -33.57
CA ASN A 435 -19.63 -1.95 -32.39
C ASN A 435 -18.13 -2.20 -32.22
N ASP A 436 -17.42 -2.52 -33.30
CA ASP A 436 -15.97 -2.72 -33.32
C ASP A 436 -15.24 -1.45 -32.87
N LYS A 437 -15.62 -0.28 -33.41
CA LYS A 437 -15.04 1.03 -33.03
C LYS A 437 -15.24 1.34 -31.54
N ILE A 438 -16.44 1.11 -31.01
CA ILE A 438 -16.75 1.33 -29.59
C ILE A 438 -15.95 0.35 -28.71
N GLN A 439 -15.89 -0.93 -29.08
CA GLN A 439 -15.12 -1.94 -28.36
C GLN A 439 -13.63 -1.64 -28.33
N THR A 440 -13.05 -1.26 -29.46
CA THR A 440 -11.64 -0.85 -29.54
C THR A 440 -11.39 0.34 -28.64
N PHE A 441 -12.17 1.42 -28.76
CA PHE A 441 -11.98 2.63 -27.95
C PHE A 441 -12.08 2.34 -26.44
N MET A 442 -13.13 1.65 -26.00
CA MET A 442 -13.31 1.32 -24.59
C MET A 442 -12.25 0.33 -24.07
N GLY A 443 -11.78 -0.58 -24.93
CA GLY A 443 -10.67 -1.48 -24.66
C GLY A 443 -9.35 -0.74 -24.45
N ASP A 444 -9.04 0.20 -25.34
CA ASP A 444 -7.83 1.02 -25.28
C ASP A 444 -7.86 1.95 -24.06
N LEU A 445 -9.00 2.58 -23.77
CA LEU A 445 -9.17 3.44 -22.60
C LEU A 445 -8.93 2.67 -21.29
N SER A 446 -9.52 1.47 -21.17
CA SER A 446 -9.31 0.61 -20.00
C SER A 446 -7.88 0.11 -19.89
N THR A 447 -7.23 -0.19 -21.02
CA THR A 447 -5.82 -0.64 -21.04
C THR A 447 -4.89 0.48 -20.63
N LYS A 448 -5.05 1.68 -21.20
CA LYS A 448 -4.29 2.88 -20.83
C LYS A 448 -4.37 3.17 -19.33
N LYS A 449 -5.56 3.09 -18.73
CA LYS A 449 -5.72 3.31 -17.28
C LYS A 449 -5.06 2.22 -16.43
N LYS A 450 -5.06 0.96 -16.89
CA LYS A 450 -4.33 -0.13 -16.22
C LYS A 450 -2.81 0.00 -16.33
N ASP A 451 -2.33 0.49 -17.47
CA ASP A 451 -0.91 0.78 -17.67
C ASP A 451 -0.47 1.93 -16.76
N GLU A 452 -1.32 2.95 -16.57
CA GLU A 452 -1.09 4.02 -15.58
C GLU A 452 -1.02 3.47 -14.15
N ILE A 453 -1.96 2.60 -13.75
CA ILE A 453 -1.92 1.93 -12.43
C ILE A 453 -0.62 1.14 -12.26
N THR A 454 -0.22 0.37 -13.27
CA THR A 454 1.01 -0.43 -13.24
C THR A 454 2.24 0.46 -13.16
N ALA A 455 2.30 1.54 -13.94
CA ALA A 455 3.43 2.46 -13.95
C ALA A 455 3.62 3.16 -12.59
N VAL A 456 2.54 3.60 -11.94
CA VAL A 456 2.62 4.17 -10.58
C VAL A 456 3.06 3.11 -9.57
N SER A 457 2.51 1.89 -9.66
CA SER A 457 2.90 0.77 -8.81
C SER A 457 4.39 0.43 -8.96
N ASP A 458 4.88 0.36 -10.20
CA ASP A 458 6.28 0.03 -10.53
C ASP A 458 7.21 1.15 -10.05
N GLU A 459 6.86 2.43 -10.27
CA GLU A 459 7.66 3.55 -9.77
C GLU A 459 7.81 3.50 -8.24
N LEU A 460 6.71 3.25 -7.54
CA LEU A 460 6.75 3.14 -6.09
C LEU A 460 7.52 1.89 -5.62
N SER A 461 7.42 0.77 -6.34
CA SER A 461 8.21 -0.44 -6.09
C SER A 461 9.70 -0.21 -6.33
N ASP A 462 10.07 0.49 -7.40
CA ASP A 462 11.47 0.83 -7.69
C ASP A 462 12.05 1.76 -6.63
N LYS A 463 11.25 2.74 -6.17
CA LYS A 463 11.63 3.60 -5.03
C LYS A 463 11.83 2.75 -3.79
N LEU A 464 10.94 1.80 -3.51
CA LEU A 464 11.07 0.88 -2.38
C LEU A 464 12.34 0.03 -2.47
N ASP A 465 12.60 -0.62 -3.60
CA ASP A 465 13.79 -1.45 -3.82
C ASP A 465 15.08 -0.64 -3.67
N ALA A 466 15.08 0.61 -4.13
CA ALA A 466 16.20 1.52 -3.96
C ALA A 466 16.43 1.87 -2.48
N ILE A 467 15.35 2.07 -1.73
CA ILE A 467 15.36 2.33 -0.30
C ILE A 467 15.88 1.09 0.46
N GLU A 468 15.39 -0.12 0.15
CA GLU A 468 15.84 -1.40 0.75
C GLU A 468 17.35 -1.59 0.64
N LYS A 469 17.88 -1.41 -0.58
CA LYS A 469 19.33 -1.52 -0.85
C LYS A 469 20.16 -0.53 -0.04
N GLN A 470 19.64 0.66 0.22
CA GLN A 470 20.36 1.69 0.97
C GLN A 470 20.33 1.48 2.48
N VAL A 471 19.30 0.84 3.02
CA VAL A 471 19.22 0.53 4.45
C VAL A 471 19.80 -0.83 4.82
N GLY A 472 20.28 -1.58 3.82
CA GLY A 472 20.96 -2.87 4.02
C GLY A 472 20.01 -4.03 4.30
N LEU A 473 18.79 -3.99 3.77
CA LEU A 473 17.79 -5.07 3.88
C LEU A 473 17.81 -6.01 2.67
#